data_AF-A0A7S2TXN5-F1
#
_entry.id   AF-A0A7S2TXN5-F1
#
_cell.length_a   1.000
_cell.length_b   1.000
_cell.length_c   1.000
_cell.angle_alpha   90.00
_cell.angle_beta   90.00
_cell.angle_gamma   90.00
#
_symmetry.space_group_name_H-M   'P 1'
#
loop_
_entity.id
_entity.type
_entity.pdbx_description
1 polymer ?
#
loop_
_entity_poly.entity_id
_entity_poly.type
_entity_poly.pdbx_seq_one_letter_code
_entity_poly.pdbx_strand_id
1 'polypeptide(L)'
;MYDFQDLKTPEHRRQLRDQVMKHAFNHVGDSVRVQLALAVSILAIHMVGNEWQTALKDIVQALGKKPRTAMVLLDILTMLPEECVNRRIRCRRKVQEYARDTFSKDAAKILGVLKTYMHKAGANVQLQKKVYSCFLSWVRYCNVTAEMLMNDPLFKFTFQAVRKEELFSIAVEVLIQLVVLTADMKKYTPAVRILVPQILSLGGKYDEALRE
;
A
#
# COMPACT_ATOMS: atom_id res chain seq x y z
N MET A 1 16.75 10.66 7.15
CA MET A 1 17.91 9.76 7.03
C MET A 1 18.97 10.51 6.24
N TYR A 2 19.88 11.18 6.96
CA TYR A 2 20.97 11.92 6.32
C TYR A 2 22.02 10.90 5.85
N ASP A 3 22.28 10.94 4.55
CA ASP A 3 23.36 10.34 3.77
C ASP A 3 23.53 8.80 3.74
N PHE A 4 22.59 8.10 3.10
CA PHE A 4 22.82 6.72 2.59
C PHE A 4 24.09 6.61 1.72
N GLN A 5 24.52 7.72 1.11
CA GLN A 5 25.75 7.79 0.32
C GLN A 5 27.04 7.66 1.16
N ASP A 6 26.97 7.93 2.48
CA ASP A 6 28.11 7.77 3.39
C ASP A 6 28.39 6.30 3.71
N LEU A 7 27.40 5.43 3.52
CA LEU A 7 27.55 3.97 3.63
C LEU A 7 28.22 3.45 2.37
N LYS A 8 29.54 3.62 2.24
CA LYS A 8 30.29 3.29 1.01
C LYS A 8 30.30 1.80 0.68
N THR A 9 30.32 0.92 1.68
CA THR A 9 30.43 -0.54 1.46
C THR A 9 29.06 -1.22 1.40
N PRO A 10 28.85 -2.17 0.47
CA PRO A 10 27.66 -3.02 0.44
C PRO A 10 27.40 -3.76 1.77
N GLU A 11 28.48 -4.14 2.47
CA GLU A 11 28.42 -4.84 3.75
C GLU A 11 27.74 -3.99 4.83
N HIS A 12 28.14 -2.72 4.99
CA HIS A 12 27.52 -1.82 5.97
C HIS A 12 26.05 -1.56 5.63
N ARG A 13 25.71 -1.44 4.34
CA ARG A 13 24.31 -1.27 3.90
C ARG A 13 23.46 -2.49 4.23
N ARG A 14 23.97 -3.70 4.00
CA ARG A 14 23.30 -4.96 4.39
C ARG A 14 23.15 -5.09 5.91
N GLN A 15 24.19 -4.78 6.68
CA GLN A 15 24.11 -4.79 8.15
C GLN A 15 23.07 -3.81 8.66
N LEU A 16 23.02 -2.58 8.13
CA LEU A 16 22.01 -1.60 8.49
C LEU A 16 20.60 -2.10 8.17
N ARG A 17 20.38 -2.64 6.97
CA ARG A 17 19.11 -3.27 6.58
C ARG A 17 18.68 -4.31 7.60
N ASP A 18 19.57 -5.24 7.94
CA ASP A 18 19.24 -6.36 8.83
C ASP A 18 18.92 -5.86 10.25
N GLN A 19 19.65 -4.86 10.75
CA GLN A 19 19.36 -4.23 12.04
C GLN A 19 18.02 -3.49 12.03
N VAL A 20 17.76 -2.65 11.03
CA VAL A 20 16.50 -1.90 10.93
C VAL A 20 15.31 -2.86 10.81
N MET A 21 15.42 -3.93 10.01
CA MET A 21 14.40 -4.98 9.91
C MET A 21 14.17 -5.69 11.25
N LYS A 22 15.25 -6.02 11.98
CA LYS A 22 15.16 -6.60 13.32
C LYS A 22 14.47 -5.65 14.30
N HIS A 23 14.79 -4.35 14.26
CA HIS A 23 14.14 -3.36 15.11
C HIS A 23 12.66 -3.19 14.76
N ALA A 24 12.31 -3.14 13.47
CA ALA A 24 10.92 -3.07 13.00
C ALA A 24 10.08 -4.27 13.47
N PHE A 25 10.69 -5.47 13.53
CA PHE A 25 10.05 -6.67 14.05
C PHE A 25 9.83 -6.65 15.57
N ASN A 26 10.73 -6.00 16.33
CA ASN A 26 10.71 -6.00 17.79
C ASN A 26 9.86 -4.86 18.39
N HIS A 27 9.77 -3.70 17.72
CA HIS A 27 9.15 -2.48 18.28
C HIS A 27 7.82 -2.17 17.58
N VAL A 28 6.89 -3.14 17.59
CA VAL A 28 5.63 -3.04 16.80
C VAL A 28 4.53 -2.21 17.47
N GLY A 29 4.68 -1.87 18.75
CA GLY A 29 3.72 -1.03 19.49
C GLY A 29 4.22 0.39 19.77
N ASP A 30 5.49 0.66 19.47
CA ASP A 30 6.19 1.83 20.00
C ASP A 30 5.95 3.06 19.14
N SER A 31 6.18 4.25 19.71
CA SER A 31 6.13 5.54 19.00
C SER A 31 7.08 5.62 17.79
N VAL A 32 8.05 4.70 17.72
CA VAL A 32 9.03 4.60 16.63
C VAL A 32 8.61 3.68 15.48
N ARG A 33 7.47 2.96 15.57
CA ARG A 33 7.05 1.98 14.56
C ARG A 33 6.99 2.57 13.15
N VAL A 34 6.33 3.72 13.01
CA VAL A 34 6.16 4.42 11.73
C VAL A 34 7.52 4.84 11.15
N GLN A 35 8.47 5.20 12.02
CA GLN A 35 9.78 5.69 11.62
C GLN A 35 10.68 4.53 11.17
N LEU A 36 10.55 3.38 11.83
CA LEU A 36 11.17 2.14 11.40
C LEU A 36 10.57 1.64 10.08
N ALA A 37 9.24 1.73 9.92
CA ALA A 37 8.60 1.39 8.66
C ALA A 37 9.11 2.27 7.51
N LEU A 38 9.21 3.58 7.73
CA LEU A 38 9.76 4.52 6.76
C LEU A 38 11.24 4.21 6.45
N ALA A 39 12.05 3.91 7.46
CA ALA A 39 13.45 3.56 7.28
C ALA A 39 13.61 2.28 6.43
N VAL A 40 12.80 1.24 6.68
CA VAL A 40 12.79 0.03 5.84
C VAL A 40 12.39 0.37 4.40
N SER A 41 11.35 1.18 4.18
CA SER A 41 10.89 1.55 2.85
C SER A 41 11.95 2.31 2.06
N ILE A 42 12.63 3.29 2.69
CA ILE A 42 13.72 4.05 2.07
C ILE A 42 14.89 3.11 1.72
N LEU A 43 15.30 2.22 2.64
CA LEU A 43 16.36 1.25 2.39
C LEU A 43 16.03 0.33 1.21
N ALA A 44 14.80 -0.19 1.16
CA ALA A 44 14.34 -1.03 0.05
C ALA A 44 14.45 -0.29 -1.29
N ILE A 45 14.01 0.97 -1.37
CA ILE A 45 14.11 1.79 -2.59
C ILE A 45 15.57 1.99 -3.02
N HIS A 46 16.46 2.30 -2.09
CA HIS A 46 17.87 2.52 -2.39
C HIS A 46 18.60 1.25 -2.83
N MET A 47 18.21 0.08 -2.31
CA MET A 47 18.93 -1.17 -2.48
C MET A 47 18.35 -2.10 -3.56
N VAL A 48 17.09 -1.90 -3.98
CA VAL A 48 16.38 -2.86 -4.86
C VAL A 48 17.06 -3.13 -6.20
N GLY A 49 17.81 -2.16 -6.74
CA GLY A 49 18.52 -2.33 -8.02
C GLY A 49 19.61 -3.39 -7.99
N ASN A 50 20.47 -3.36 -6.97
CA ASN A 50 21.72 -4.13 -6.97
C ASN A 50 21.94 -4.99 -5.72
N GLU A 51 21.30 -4.66 -4.60
CA GLU A 51 21.67 -5.22 -3.29
C GLU A 51 20.51 -5.94 -2.59
N TRP A 52 19.26 -5.61 -2.95
CA TRP A 52 18.07 -6.17 -2.33
C TRP A 52 16.91 -6.32 -3.31
N GLN A 53 17.13 -7.06 -4.40
CA GLN A 53 16.14 -7.27 -5.46
C GLN A 53 14.84 -7.95 -4.96
N THR A 54 14.93 -8.74 -3.89
CA THR A 54 13.81 -9.45 -3.27
C THR A 54 13.16 -8.68 -2.12
N ALA A 55 13.41 -7.38 -1.97
CA ALA A 55 12.98 -6.59 -0.81
C ALA A 55 11.54 -6.82 -0.38
N LEU A 56 10.60 -6.70 -1.33
CA LEU A 56 9.18 -6.86 -1.03
C LEU A 56 8.84 -8.27 -0.53
N LYS A 57 9.40 -9.31 -1.16
CA LYS A 57 9.23 -10.71 -0.75
C LYS A 57 9.79 -10.93 0.66
N ASP A 58 11.00 -10.45 0.93
CA ASP A 58 11.68 -10.66 2.19
C ASP A 58 10.96 -9.93 3.35
N ILE A 59 10.49 -8.71 3.11
CA ILE A 59 9.69 -7.93 4.06
C ILE A 59 8.39 -8.68 4.41
N VAL A 60 7.65 -9.15 3.40
CA VAL A 60 6.41 -9.91 3.61
C VAL A 60 6.70 -11.24 4.33
N GLN A 61 7.78 -11.94 3.98
CA GLN A 61 8.14 -13.20 4.63
C GLN A 61 8.57 -13.01 6.09
N ALA A 62 9.27 -11.92 6.41
CA ALA A 62 9.74 -11.62 7.75
C ALA A 62 8.59 -11.16 8.67
N LEU A 63 7.77 -10.23 8.21
CA LEU A 63 6.75 -9.56 9.03
C LEU A 63 5.33 -10.14 8.85
N GLY A 64 5.08 -10.92 7.79
CA GLY A 64 3.76 -11.49 7.51
C GLY A 64 3.41 -12.74 8.31
N LYS A 65 4.38 -13.35 9.00
CA LYS A 65 4.20 -14.63 9.72
C LYS A 65 3.48 -14.48 11.06
N LYS A 66 3.57 -13.32 11.71
CA LYS A 66 3.04 -13.12 13.07
C LYS A 66 1.94 -12.04 13.06
N PRO A 67 0.79 -12.27 13.70
CA PRO A 67 -0.26 -11.25 13.80
C PRO A 67 0.24 -9.93 14.42
N ARG A 68 1.14 -10.03 15.40
CA ARG A 68 1.72 -8.85 16.07
C ARG A 68 2.47 -7.92 15.11
N THR A 69 3.01 -8.41 14.00
CA THR A 69 3.77 -7.62 13.01
C THR A 69 2.91 -7.12 11.85
N ALA A 70 1.59 -7.38 11.85
CA ALA A 70 0.69 -6.97 10.78
C ALA A 70 0.68 -5.45 10.55
N MET A 71 0.62 -4.66 11.62
CA MET A 71 0.55 -3.20 11.53
C MET A 71 1.82 -2.60 10.92
N VAL A 72 3.00 -3.05 11.38
CA VAL A 72 4.28 -2.57 10.82
C VAL A 72 4.47 -3.03 9.37
N LEU A 73 4.03 -4.24 9.02
CA LEU A 73 4.05 -4.70 7.63
C LEU A 73 3.18 -3.80 6.74
N LEU A 74 1.94 -3.53 7.14
CA LEU A 74 1.04 -2.67 6.37
C LEU A 74 1.55 -1.23 6.30
N ASP A 75 2.18 -0.70 7.35
CA ASP A 75 2.84 0.60 7.32
C ASP A 75 3.96 0.61 6.27
N ILE A 76 4.85 -0.39 6.24
CA ILE A 76 5.92 -0.51 5.24
C ILE A 76 5.34 -0.61 3.83
N LEU A 77 4.37 -1.52 3.62
CA LEU A 77 3.76 -1.74 2.31
C LEU A 77 3.00 -0.51 1.80
N THR A 78 2.47 0.33 2.69
CA THR A 78 1.82 1.60 2.33
C THR A 78 2.85 2.65 1.91
N MET A 79 3.95 2.77 2.68
CA MET A 79 4.98 3.79 2.44
C MET A 79 5.86 3.48 1.22
N LEU A 80 6.07 2.21 0.86
CA LEU A 80 6.91 1.83 -0.29
C LEU A 80 6.50 2.54 -1.60
N PRO A 81 5.24 2.44 -2.08
CA PRO A 81 4.78 3.17 -3.26
C PRO A 81 4.90 4.69 -3.13
N GLU A 82 4.55 5.25 -1.97
CA GLU A 82 4.57 6.69 -1.70
C GLU A 82 5.99 7.26 -1.79
N GLU A 83 6.95 6.57 -1.18
CA GLU A 83 8.35 6.97 -1.14
C GLU A 83 9.03 6.82 -2.52
N CYS A 84 8.55 5.94 -3.39
CA CYS A 84 9.01 5.88 -4.79
C CYS A 84 8.71 7.17 -5.58
N VAL A 85 7.72 7.99 -5.19
CA VAL A 85 7.44 9.27 -5.87
C VAL A 85 7.87 10.49 -5.05
N ASN A 86 8.15 10.30 -3.75
CA ASN A 86 8.50 11.36 -2.82
C ASN A 86 9.76 12.15 -3.28
N ARG A 87 9.61 13.47 -3.44
CA ARG A 87 10.67 14.43 -3.83
C ARG A 87 11.65 14.78 -2.72
N ARG A 88 11.32 14.45 -1.47
CA ARG A 88 12.16 14.74 -0.30
C ARG A 88 13.22 13.68 -0.05
N ILE A 89 13.09 12.48 -0.62
CA ILE A 89 14.13 11.45 -0.51
C ILE A 89 15.34 11.87 -1.34
N ARG A 90 16.53 11.83 -0.72
CA ARG A 90 17.82 12.01 -1.39
C ARG A 90 18.21 10.77 -2.21
N CYS A 91 17.35 10.36 -3.13
CA CYS A 91 17.58 9.25 -4.05
C CYS A 91 17.49 9.75 -5.50
N ARG A 92 18.32 9.21 -6.40
CA ARG A 92 18.27 9.57 -7.82
C ARG A 92 16.90 9.16 -8.40
N ARG A 93 16.26 10.04 -9.18
CA ARG A 93 14.95 9.77 -9.80
C ARG A 93 14.90 8.43 -10.53
N LYS A 94 15.93 8.09 -11.31
CA LYS A 94 16.03 6.80 -12.01
C LYS A 94 15.96 5.59 -11.08
N VAL A 95 16.53 5.68 -9.87
CA VAL A 95 16.48 4.59 -8.89
C VAL A 95 15.07 4.45 -8.31
N GLN A 96 14.41 5.58 -8.03
CA GLN A 96 13.03 5.60 -7.55
C GLN A 96 12.03 5.07 -8.60
N GLU A 97 12.20 5.47 -9.87
CA GLU A 97 11.42 4.95 -11.00
C GLU A 97 11.63 3.44 -11.16
N TYR A 98 12.89 2.99 -11.15
CA TYR A 98 13.22 1.56 -11.19
C TYR A 98 12.60 0.79 -10.03
N ALA A 99 12.64 1.33 -8.81
CA ALA A 99 12.03 0.72 -7.64
C ALA A 99 10.51 0.61 -7.81
N ARG A 100 9.84 1.68 -8.26
CA ARG A 100 8.40 1.71 -8.55
C ARG A 100 8.00 0.65 -9.55
N ASP A 101 8.74 0.54 -10.66
CA ASP A 101 8.46 -0.44 -11.71
C ASP A 101 8.73 -1.86 -11.22
N THR A 102 9.77 -2.06 -10.40
CA THR A 102 10.07 -3.35 -9.78
C THR A 102 8.96 -3.78 -8.83
N PHE A 103 8.53 -2.90 -7.91
CA PHE A 103 7.45 -3.21 -6.98
C PHE A 103 6.10 -3.39 -7.68
N SER A 104 5.84 -2.64 -8.76
CA SER A 104 4.61 -2.78 -9.54
C SER A 104 4.44 -4.19 -10.13
N LYS A 105 5.53 -4.89 -10.47
CA LYS A 105 5.47 -6.28 -10.95
C LYS A 105 4.91 -7.25 -9.89
N ASP A 106 5.05 -6.91 -8.62
CA ASP A 106 4.54 -7.71 -7.50
C ASP A 106 3.19 -7.21 -6.95
N ALA A 107 2.55 -6.22 -7.59
CA ALA A 107 1.28 -5.66 -7.11
C ALA A 107 0.20 -6.72 -6.89
N ALA A 108 0.11 -7.72 -7.76
CA ALA A 108 -0.87 -8.81 -7.63
C ALA A 108 -0.66 -9.64 -6.36
N LYS A 109 0.60 -9.89 -6.00
CA LYS A 109 0.94 -10.58 -4.75
C LYS A 109 0.56 -9.73 -3.55
N ILE A 110 0.79 -8.42 -3.62
CA ILE A 110 0.42 -7.51 -2.53
C ILE A 110 -1.09 -7.40 -2.37
N LEU A 111 -1.87 -7.30 -3.44
CA LEU A 111 -3.34 -7.39 -3.32
C LEU A 111 -3.77 -8.72 -2.67
N GLY A 112 -3.10 -9.83 -2.99
CA GLY A 112 -3.29 -11.12 -2.30
C GLY A 112 -3.04 -11.06 -0.79
N VAL A 113 -1.94 -10.41 -0.38
CA VAL A 113 -1.61 -10.16 1.03
C VAL A 113 -2.68 -9.29 1.70
N LEU A 114 -3.09 -8.20 1.06
CA LEU A 114 -4.11 -7.28 1.56
C LEU A 114 -5.46 -7.95 1.74
N LYS A 115 -5.89 -8.82 0.81
CA LYS A 115 -7.09 -9.65 0.97
C LYS A 115 -7.01 -10.53 2.20
N THR A 116 -5.88 -11.19 2.40
CA THR A 116 -5.66 -12.05 3.56
C THR A 116 -5.77 -11.25 4.86
N TYR A 117 -5.21 -10.04 4.91
CA TYR A 117 -5.33 -9.17 6.07
C TYR A 117 -6.74 -8.61 6.25
N MET A 118 -7.46 -8.29 5.17
CA MET A 118 -8.86 -7.84 5.25
C MET A 118 -9.75 -8.93 5.87
N HIS A 119 -9.58 -10.18 5.44
CA HIS A 119 -10.30 -11.31 6.03
C HIS A 119 -9.94 -11.54 7.50
N LYS A 120 -8.63 -11.49 7.84
CA LYS A 120 -8.17 -11.62 9.22
C LYS A 120 -8.61 -10.47 10.12
N ALA A 121 -8.84 -9.28 9.56
CA ALA A 121 -9.26 -8.12 10.33
C ALA A 121 -10.63 -8.33 10.96
N GLY A 122 -11.57 -8.99 10.28
CA GLY A 122 -12.92 -9.21 10.83
C GLY A 122 -13.58 -7.90 11.24
N ALA A 123 -13.77 -7.68 12.54
CA ALA A 123 -14.31 -6.43 13.10
C ALA A 123 -13.24 -5.41 13.55
N ASN A 124 -11.94 -5.71 13.39
CA ASN A 124 -10.85 -4.80 13.75
C ASN A 124 -10.74 -3.65 12.73
N VAL A 125 -11.41 -2.55 13.05
CA VAL A 125 -11.49 -1.33 12.24
C VAL A 125 -10.10 -0.74 11.96
N GLN A 126 -9.21 -0.73 12.94
CA GLN A 126 -7.86 -0.17 12.78
C GLN A 126 -7.05 -0.94 11.76
N LEU A 127 -7.15 -2.27 11.77
CA LEU A 127 -6.51 -3.12 10.77
C LEU A 127 -7.16 -2.95 9.39
N GLN A 128 -8.48 -2.83 9.32
CA GLN A 128 -9.19 -2.54 8.05
C GLN A 128 -8.74 -1.21 7.44
N LYS A 129 -8.63 -0.15 8.24
CA LYS A 129 -8.10 1.15 7.81
C LYS A 129 -6.71 1.01 7.22
N LYS A 130 -5.80 0.28 7.88
CA LYS A 130 -4.45 0.04 7.36
C LYS A 130 -4.43 -0.75 6.05
N VAL A 131 -5.32 -1.73 5.89
CA VAL A 131 -5.45 -2.45 4.62
C VAL A 131 -5.92 -1.50 3.52
N TYR A 132 -6.92 -0.64 3.77
CA TYR A 132 -7.39 0.32 2.78
C TYR A 132 -6.37 1.42 2.47
N SER A 133 -5.63 1.93 3.44
CA SER A 133 -4.53 2.88 3.19
C SER A 133 -3.46 2.25 2.30
N CYS A 134 -3.08 1.00 2.58
CA CYS A 134 -2.14 0.29 1.74
C CYS A 134 -2.72 0.08 0.33
N PHE A 135 -3.97 -0.35 0.22
CA PHE A 135 -4.62 -0.54 -1.07
C PHE A 135 -4.65 0.76 -1.89
N LEU A 136 -5.07 1.87 -1.27
CA LEU A 136 -5.09 3.19 -1.89
C LEU A 136 -3.72 3.60 -2.43
N SER A 137 -2.66 3.45 -1.61
CA SER A 137 -1.29 3.79 -2.00
C SER A 137 -0.84 2.99 -3.23
N TRP A 138 -1.13 1.69 -3.27
CA TRP A 138 -0.78 0.85 -4.41
C TRP A 138 -1.56 1.22 -5.68
N VAL A 139 -2.87 1.49 -5.57
CA VAL A 139 -3.68 1.93 -6.72
C VAL A 139 -3.19 3.29 -7.24
N ARG A 140 -2.74 4.18 -6.35
CA ARG A 140 -2.32 5.54 -6.72
C ARG A 140 -0.92 5.61 -7.33
N TYR A 141 0.04 4.84 -6.81
CA TYR A 141 1.47 5.05 -7.14
C TYR A 141 2.10 3.89 -7.92
N CYS A 142 1.54 2.68 -7.86
CA CYS A 142 2.01 1.53 -8.64
C CYS A 142 1.22 1.35 -9.93
N ASN A 143 1.81 0.63 -10.90
CA ASN A 143 1.16 0.32 -12.16
C ASN A 143 0.19 -0.87 -11.97
N VAL A 144 -0.98 -0.63 -11.38
CA VAL A 144 -2.06 -1.61 -11.24
C VAL A 144 -3.08 -1.41 -12.35
N THR A 145 -3.55 -2.49 -12.99
CA THR A 145 -4.53 -2.37 -14.07
C THR A 145 -5.97 -2.36 -13.54
N ALA A 146 -6.88 -1.73 -14.30
CA ALA A 146 -8.28 -1.68 -13.94
C ALA A 146 -8.90 -3.09 -13.88
N GLU A 147 -8.54 -3.99 -14.81
CA GLU A 147 -9.03 -5.37 -14.86
C GLU A 147 -8.62 -6.16 -13.60
N MET A 148 -7.39 -5.94 -13.13
CA MET A 148 -6.88 -6.57 -11.92
C MET A 148 -7.69 -6.13 -10.68
N LEU A 149 -8.06 -4.85 -10.61
CA LEU A 149 -8.81 -4.30 -9.49
C LEU A 149 -10.29 -4.68 -9.51
N MET A 150 -10.96 -4.62 -10.66
CA MET A 150 -12.39 -4.95 -10.76
C MET A 150 -12.69 -6.41 -10.43
N ASN A 151 -11.73 -7.30 -10.67
CA ASN A 151 -11.82 -8.72 -10.31
C ASN A 151 -11.38 -9.02 -8.88
N ASP A 152 -10.80 -8.05 -8.16
CA ASP A 152 -10.31 -8.26 -6.80
C ASP A 152 -11.43 -8.07 -5.75
N PRO A 153 -11.61 -8.99 -4.79
CA PRO A 153 -12.54 -8.84 -3.67
C PRO A 153 -12.44 -7.51 -2.90
N LEU A 154 -11.25 -6.89 -2.80
CA LEU A 154 -11.08 -5.59 -2.13
C LEU A 154 -11.92 -4.49 -2.79
N PHE A 155 -12.16 -4.57 -4.10
CA PHE A 155 -13.07 -3.67 -4.80
C PHE A 155 -14.47 -3.74 -4.20
N LYS A 156 -15.04 -4.95 -4.10
CA LYS A 156 -16.37 -5.18 -3.53
C LYS A 156 -16.44 -4.77 -2.06
N PHE A 157 -15.39 -5.06 -1.29
CA PHE A 157 -15.33 -4.66 0.12
C PHE A 157 -15.31 -3.14 0.29
N THR A 158 -14.76 -2.38 -0.66
CA THR A 158 -14.74 -0.91 -0.59
C THR A 158 -16.17 -0.35 -0.56
N PHE A 159 -17.08 -0.84 -1.40
CA PHE A 159 -18.49 -0.40 -1.38
C PHE A 159 -19.23 -0.78 -0.09
N GLN A 160 -18.85 -1.89 0.54
CA GLN A 160 -19.37 -2.25 1.85
C GLN A 160 -18.83 -1.33 2.95
N ALA A 161 -17.54 -0.95 2.86
CA ALA A 161 -16.90 -0.06 3.82
C ALA A 161 -17.45 1.36 3.79
N VAL A 162 -17.91 1.86 2.64
CA VAL A 162 -18.65 3.14 2.55
C VAL A 162 -19.92 3.13 3.42
N ARG A 163 -20.47 1.97 3.76
CA ARG A 163 -21.66 1.90 4.63
C ARG A 163 -21.34 1.96 6.11
N LYS A 164 -20.05 1.90 6.49
CA LYS A 164 -19.59 1.93 7.88
C LYS A 164 -18.97 3.28 8.17
N GLU A 165 -19.54 4.02 9.11
CA GLU A 165 -19.08 5.36 9.49
C GLU A 165 -17.57 5.43 9.74
N GLU A 166 -17.03 4.47 10.51
CA GLU A 166 -15.62 4.44 10.86
C GLU A 166 -14.68 4.26 9.65
N LEU A 167 -15.16 3.64 8.56
CA LEU A 167 -14.37 3.36 7.36
C LEU A 167 -14.74 4.28 6.18
N PHE A 168 -15.78 5.09 6.32
CA PHE A 168 -16.36 5.88 5.24
C PHE A 168 -15.29 6.73 4.51
N SER A 169 -14.54 7.53 5.26
CA SER A 169 -13.52 8.43 4.70
C SER A 169 -12.48 7.70 3.85
N ILE A 170 -11.86 6.64 4.37
CA ILE A 170 -10.83 5.90 3.62
C ILE A 170 -11.42 5.12 2.44
N ALA A 171 -12.64 4.61 2.58
CA ALA A 171 -13.33 3.90 1.49
C ALA A 171 -13.68 4.85 0.34
N VAL A 172 -14.13 6.07 0.63
CA VAL A 172 -14.39 7.10 -0.37
C VAL A 172 -13.11 7.50 -1.10
N GLU A 173 -11.98 7.68 -0.39
CA GLU A 173 -10.69 7.97 -1.04
C GLU A 173 -10.28 6.87 -2.02
N VAL A 174 -10.50 5.61 -1.66
CA VAL A 174 -10.27 4.47 -2.57
C VAL A 174 -11.18 4.54 -3.78
N LEU A 175 -12.49 4.81 -3.60
CA LEU A 175 -13.41 4.93 -4.73
C LEU A 175 -13.04 6.07 -5.67
N ILE A 176 -12.69 7.25 -5.13
CA ILE A 176 -12.21 8.38 -5.93
C ILE A 176 -11.00 7.96 -6.75
N GLN A 177 -10.04 7.27 -6.13
CA GLN A 177 -8.85 6.81 -6.84
C GLN A 177 -9.15 5.79 -7.93
N LEU A 178 -10.13 4.90 -7.72
CA LEU A 178 -10.59 3.96 -8.74
C LEU A 178 -11.26 4.67 -9.92
N VAL A 179 -12.08 5.69 -9.66
CA VAL A 179 -12.68 6.53 -10.71
C VAL A 179 -11.59 7.21 -11.53
N VAL A 180 -10.62 7.85 -10.86
CA VAL A 180 -9.47 8.51 -11.51
C VAL A 180 -8.68 7.53 -12.38
N LEU A 181 -8.43 6.31 -11.90
CA LEU A 181 -7.75 5.27 -12.67
C LEU A 181 -8.50 4.91 -13.96
N THR A 182 -9.84 4.90 -13.91
CA THR A 182 -10.71 4.57 -15.05
C THR A 182 -11.17 5.78 -15.87
N ALA A 183 -10.57 6.96 -15.66
CA ALA A 183 -11.01 8.20 -16.30
C ALA A 183 -10.93 8.16 -17.84
N ASP A 184 -9.97 7.42 -18.41
CA ASP A 184 -9.96 7.11 -19.84
C ASP A 184 -10.99 6.01 -20.15
N MET A 185 -12.24 6.44 -20.34
CA MET A 185 -13.38 5.55 -20.55
C MET A 185 -13.26 4.71 -21.84
N LYS A 186 -12.54 5.20 -22.85
CA LYS A 186 -12.33 4.47 -24.11
C LYS A 186 -11.38 3.29 -23.89
N LYS A 187 -10.35 3.49 -23.07
CA LYS A 187 -9.39 2.44 -22.72
C LYS A 187 -9.95 1.45 -21.69
N TYR A 188 -10.74 1.92 -20.72
CA TYR A 188 -11.19 1.11 -19.60
C TYR A 188 -12.70 0.84 -19.59
N THR A 189 -13.33 0.77 -20.78
CA THR A 189 -14.78 0.55 -20.93
C THR A 189 -15.32 -0.61 -20.08
N PRO A 190 -14.67 -1.80 -20.01
CA PRO A 190 -15.17 -2.90 -19.17
C PRO A 190 -15.19 -2.55 -17.68
N ALA A 191 -14.16 -1.86 -17.18
CA ALA A 191 -14.08 -1.47 -15.78
C ALA A 191 -15.11 -0.39 -15.43
N VAL A 192 -15.30 0.61 -16.31
CA VAL A 192 -16.31 1.66 -16.14
C VAL A 192 -17.71 1.06 -16.05
N ARG A 193 -18.03 0.06 -16.90
CA ARG A 193 -19.32 -0.65 -16.86
C ARG A 193 -19.60 -1.38 -15.55
N ILE A 194 -18.56 -1.77 -14.81
CA ILE A 194 -18.69 -2.38 -13.49
C ILE A 194 -18.77 -1.30 -12.41
N LEU A 195 -17.91 -0.27 -12.49
CA LEU A 195 -17.75 0.76 -11.47
C LEU A 195 -18.96 1.69 -11.37
N VAL A 196 -19.45 2.21 -12.50
CA VAL A 196 -20.49 3.25 -12.53
C VAL A 196 -21.80 2.78 -11.86
N PRO A 197 -22.36 1.60 -12.19
CA PRO A 197 -23.58 1.14 -11.53
C PRO A 197 -23.45 1.01 -10.00
N GLN A 198 -22.28 0.60 -9.51
CA GLN A 198 -22.05 0.49 -8.06
C GLN A 198 -21.98 1.86 -7.39
N ILE A 199 -21.38 2.87 -8.04
CA ILE A 199 -21.40 4.25 -7.53
C ILE A 199 -22.84 4.78 -7.50
N LEU A 200 -23.61 4.59 -8.57
CA LEU A 200 -25.00 5.03 -8.63
C LEU A 200 -25.87 4.36 -7.56
N SER A 201 -25.57 3.12 -7.18
CA SER A 201 -26.26 2.44 -6.09
C SER A 201 -26.08 3.11 -4.71
N LEU A 202 -25.13 4.03 -4.57
CA LEU A 202 -24.95 4.84 -3.37
C LEU A 202 -25.91 6.04 -3.31
N GLY A 203 -26.63 6.36 -4.39
CA GLY A 203 -27.54 7.51 -4.48
C GLY A 203 -28.59 7.53 -3.37
N GLY A 204 -29.19 6.38 -3.03
CA GLY A 204 -30.18 6.31 -1.94
C GLY A 204 -29.61 6.72 -0.58
N LYS A 205 -28.33 6.41 -0.30
CA LYS A 205 -27.67 6.85 0.94
C LYS A 205 -27.36 8.34 0.95
N TYR A 206 -27.07 8.91 -0.21
CA TYR A 206 -26.89 10.35 -0.34
C TYR A 206 -28.21 11.08 -0.04
N ASP A 207 -29.32 10.57 -0.58
CA ASP A 207 -30.65 11.12 -0.31
C ASP A 207 -31.08 10.98 1.16
N GLU A 208 -30.72 9.89 1.83
CA GLU A 208 -30.90 9.72 3.27
C GLU A 208 -30.10 10.75 4.07
N ALA A 209 -28.81 10.93 3.76
CA ALA A 209 -27.94 11.88 4.45
C ALA A 209 -28.36 13.35 4.26
N LEU A 210 -29.09 13.67 3.18
CA LEU A 210 -29.66 15.00 2.97
C LEU A 210 -30.91 15.30 3.83
N ARG A 211 -31.51 14.27 4.45
CA ARG A 211 -32.72 14.41 5.28
C ARG A 211 -32.43 14.50 6.78
N GLU A 212 -31.19 14.24 7.19
CA GLU A 212 -30.68 14.40 8.56
C GLU A 212 -30.17 15.83 8.79
#